data_AF-A0A0G1LPT4-F1
#
_entry.id   AF-A0A0G1LPT4-F1
#
_cell.length_a   1.000
_cell.length_b   1.000
_cell.length_c   1.000
_cell.angle_alpha   90.00
_cell.angle_beta   90.00
_cell.angle_gamma   90.00
#
_symmetry.space_group_name_H-M   'P 1'
#
loop_
_entity.id
_entity.type
_entity.pdbx_description
1 polymer ?
#
loop_
_entity_poly.entity_id
_entity_poly.type
_entity_poly.pdbx_seq_one_letter_code
_entity_poly.pdbx_strand_id
1 'polypeptide(L)'
;MNAQKKNIIDVSGKSGRYEVILNRAGMEVKIIGAFHLAGNTKHELSLFIVHKAPRTRAETELRGVVEGHASLTLSGTIIIEKKAQKSESFLREKVLLLSPTAKAEAVPNLEILADDVKCSHAATMSNISEEQIFYLMSRGLTRKKAEKMIVEGFLQIG
;
A
#
# COMPACT_ATOMS: atom_id res chain seq x y z
N MET A 1 2.03 14.04 -27.27
CA MET A 1 2.45 13.05 -26.26
C MET A 1 1.29 12.93 -25.27
N ASN A 2 0.41 11.94 -25.46
CA ASN A 2 -0.88 11.89 -24.76
C ASN A 2 -0.69 11.46 -23.30
N ALA A 3 -0.96 12.36 -22.37
CA ALA A 3 -1.15 12.01 -20.96
C ALA A 3 -2.38 11.11 -20.86
N GLN A 4 -2.18 9.81 -20.71
CA GLN A 4 -3.24 8.90 -20.29
C GLN A 4 -3.75 9.35 -18.91
N LYS A 5 -5.06 9.62 -18.79
CA LYS A 5 -5.71 9.86 -17.49
C LYS A 5 -5.46 8.64 -16.61
N LYS A 6 -4.57 8.75 -15.61
CA LYS A 6 -4.42 7.74 -14.56
C LYS A 6 -5.73 7.67 -13.77
N ASN A 7 -6.41 6.53 -13.79
CA ASN A 7 -7.54 6.28 -12.91
C ASN A 7 -7.00 5.94 -11.52
N ILE A 8 -7.38 6.72 -10.51
CA ILE A 8 -6.99 6.47 -9.11
C ILE A 8 -8.14 5.74 -8.41
N ILE A 9 -7.83 4.62 -7.76
CA ILE A 9 -8.74 3.87 -6.89
C ILE A 9 -8.22 4.00 -5.46
N ASP A 10 -9.08 4.51 -4.57
CA ASP A 10 -8.78 4.63 -3.15
C ASP A 10 -9.42 3.47 -2.37
N VAL A 11 -8.60 2.72 -1.64
CA VAL A 11 -9.00 1.58 -0.81
C VAL A 11 -8.78 1.83 0.69
N SER A 12 -8.58 3.10 1.10
CA SER A 12 -8.42 3.53 2.50
C SER A 12 -9.67 3.29 3.38
N GLY A 13 -10.74 2.74 2.79
CA GLY A 13 -12.05 2.53 3.41
C GLY A 13 -12.07 1.41 4.46
N LYS A 14 -13.20 0.71 4.56
CA LYS A 14 -13.38 -0.36 5.55
C LYS A 14 -12.55 -1.60 5.20
N SER A 15 -12.29 -2.41 6.23
CA SER A 15 -11.76 -3.76 6.07
C SER A 15 -12.59 -4.53 5.04
N GLY A 16 -11.94 -5.38 4.27
CA GLY A 16 -12.60 -6.23 3.30
C GLY A 16 -11.79 -6.47 2.05
N ARG A 17 -12.50 -6.94 1.03
CA ARG A 17 -11.91 -7.38 -0.22
C ARG A 17 -12.19 -6.37 -1.33
N TYR A 18 -11.13 -6.01 -2.05
CA TYR A 18 -11.17 -5.16 -3.23
C TYR A 18 -10.61 -5.94 -4.41
N GLU A 19 -11.30 -5.85 -5.54
CA GLU A 19 -10.87 -6.49 -6.78
C GLU A 19 -10.82 -5.44 -7.89
N VAL A 20 -9.63 -5.26 -8.46
CA VAL A 20 -9.38 -4.32 -9.55
C VAL A 20 -9.05 -5.12 -10.80
N ILE A 21 -9.94 -5.07 -11.78
CA ILE A 21 -9.83 -5.87 -13.01
C ILE A 21 -9.44 -4.97 -14.19
N LEU A 22 -8.28 -5.23 -14.79
CA LEU A 22 -7.80 -4.57 -16.00
C LEU A 22 -8.13 -5.47 -17.20
N ASN A 23 -9.30 -5.26 -17.79
CA ASN A 23 -9.87 -6.12 -18.84
C ASN A 23 -9.76 -5.57 -20.28
N ARG A 24 -9.18 -4.37 -20.45
CA ARG A 24 -8.96 -3.75 -21.76
C ARG A 24 -7.49 -3.44 -21.97
N ALA A 25 -7.00 -3.65 -23.18
CA ALA A 25 -5.61 -3.44 -23.50
C ALA A 25 -5.21 -1.97 -23.30
N GLY A 26 -4.03 -1.72 -22.74
CA GLY A 26 -3.56 -0.36 -22.48
C GLY A 26 -4.20 0.33 -21.27
N MET A 27 -4.97 -0.38 -20.43
CA MET A 27 -5.51 0.20 -19.20
C MET A 27 -4.40 0.46 -18.19
N GLU A 28 -4.46 1.62 -17.55
CA GLU A 28 -3.60 1.98 -16.42
C GLU A 28 -4.43 2.34 -15.19
N VAL A 29 -4.00 1.88 -14.03
CA VAL A 29 -4.63 2.20 -12.74
C VAL A 29 -3.58 2.51 -11.70
N LYS A 30 -3.88 3.47 -10.82
CA LYS A 30 -3.16 3.69 -9.57
C LYS A 30 -4.09 3.32 -8.42
N ILE A 31 -3.63 2.49 -7.51
CA ILE A 31 -4.38 2.05 -6.34
C ILE A 31 -3.67 2.60 -5.11
N ILE A 32 -4.40 3.32 -4.26
CA ILE A 32 -3.85 3.94 -3.06
C ILE A 32 -4.65 3.50 -1.83
N GLY A 33 -3.99 3.35 -0.69
CA GLY A 33 -4.66 3.10 0.58
C GLY A 33 -3.83 3.66 1.73
N ALA A 34 -4.46 4.44 2.60
CA ALA A 34 -3.86 5.02 3.79
C ALA A 34 -4.69 4.64 5.03
N PHE A 35 -4.07 3.96 5.98
CA PHE A 35 -4.74 3.44 7.17
C PHE A 35 -4.05 3.98 8.43
N HIS A 36 -4.84 4.49 9.37
CA HIS A 36 -4.35 4.83 10.71
C HIS A 36 -5.23 4.12 11.74
N LEU A 37 -4.63 3.18 12.47
CA LEU A 37 -5.30 2.33 13.44
C LEU A 37 -4.73 2.58 14.84
N ALA A 38 -5.60 2.63 15.85
CA ALA A 38 -5.21 2.90 17.23
C ALA A 38 -6.07 2.08 18.21
N GLY A 39 -5.66 2.04 19.48
CA GLY A 39 -6.40 1.32 20.52
C GLY A 39 -6.37 -0.19 20.27
N ASN A 40 -7.52 -0.84 20.16
CA ASN A 40 -7.64 -2.30 19.96
C ASN A 40 -8.28 -2.66 18.59
N THR A 41 -8.24 -1.75 17.61
CA THR A 41 -8.88 -1.96 16.31
C THR A 41 -8.17 -3.01 15.48
N LYS A 42 -8.95 -3.83 14.76
CA LYS A 42 -8.42 -4.77 13.76
C LYS A 42 -8.87 -4.34 12.37
N HIS A 43 -7.93 -4.33 11.43
CA HIS A 43 -8.20 -4.05 10.03
C HIS A 43 -7.55 -5.09 9.14
N GLU A 44 -8.28 -5.54 8.13
CA GLU A 44 -7.81 -6.51 7.16
C GLU A 44 -8.23 -6.05 5.77
N LEU A 45 -7.25 -5.90 4.89
CA LEU A 45 -7.45 -5.53 3.49
C LEU A 45 -6.99 -6.69 2.61
N SER A 46 -7.86 -7.17 1.75
CA SER A 46 -7.49 -8.11 0.68
C SER A 46 -7.66 -7.45 -0.68
N LEU A 47 -6.56 -7.15 -1.36
CA LEU A 47 -6.54 -6.51 -2.66
C LEU A 47 -6.14 -7.51 -3.76
N PHE A 48 -7.00 -7.66 -4.76
CA PHE A 48 -6.74 -8.46 -5.95
C PHE A 48 -6.57 -7.54 -7.16
N ILE A 49 -5.44 -7.66 -7.84
CA ILE A 49 -5.10 -6.86 -9.02
C ILE A 49 -5.03 -7.83 -10.20
N VAL A 50 -6.07 -7.84 -11.02
CA VAL A 50 -6.25 -8.86 -12.07
C VAL A 50 -6.03 -8.26 -13.45
N HIS A 51 -4.92 -8.61 -14.07
CA HIS A 51 -4.59 -8.25 -15.44
C HIS A 51 -5.14 -9.31 -16.40
N LYS A 52 -6.24 -8.96 -17.10
CA LYS A 52 -6.88 -9.83 -18.10
C LYS A 52 -6.56 -9.44 -19.54
N ALA A 53 -5.95 -8.28 -19.78
CA ALA A 53 -5.65 -7.79 -21.13
C ALA A 53 -4.18 -7.40 -21.27
N PRO A 54 -3.61 -7.43 -22.49
CA PRO A 54 -2.21 -7.10 -22.70
C PRO A 54 -1.93 -5.61 -22.51
N ARG A 55 -0.67 -5.27 -22.22
CA ARG A 55 -0.19 -3.89 -22.03
C ARG A 55 -0.97 -3.15 -20.95
N THR A 56 -1.34 -3.83 -19.87
CA THR A 56 -2.04 -3.20 -18.74
C THR A 56 -1.04 -2.83 -17.65
N ARG A 57 -1.33 -1.77 -16.89
CA ARG A 57 -0.42 -1.23 -15.88
C ARG A 57 -1.12 -0.95 -14.56
N ALA A 58 -0.55 -1.43 -13.46
CA ALA A 58 -1.03 -1.13 -12.11
C ALA A 58 0.12 -0.65 -11.22
N GLU A 59 -0.08 0.50 -10.56
CA GLU A 59 0.78 1.01 -9.50
C GLU A 59 0.00 1.05 -8.19
N THR A 60 0.40 0.25 -7.21
CA THR A 60 -0.29 0.15 -5.92
C THR A 60 0.61 0.62 -4.79
N GLU A 61 0.07 1.49 -3.94
CA GLU A 61 0.73 1.96 -2.72
C GLU A 61 -0.22 1.95 -1.54
N LEU A 62 0.05 1.04 -0.60
CA LEU A 62 -0.68 0.89 0.65
C LEU A 62 0.23 1.33 1.79
N ARG A 63 -0.26 2.25 2.62
CA ARG A 63 0.46 2.78 3.79
C ARG A 63 -0.39 2.62 5.03
N GLY A 64 0.18 2.04 6.08
CA GLY A 64 -0.48 1.84 7.37
C GLY A 64 0.31 2.45 8.53
N VAL A 65 -0.38 3.05 9.48
CA VAL A 65 0.16 3.46 10.78
C VAL A 65 -0.64 2.74 11.84
N VAL A 66 0.03 2.03 12.75
CA VAL A 66 -0.61 1.19 13.76
C VAL A 66 -0.10 1.55 15.16
N GLU A 67 -1.01 1.90 16.06
CA GLU A 67 -0.75 2.35 17.42
C GLU A 67 -1.49 1.50 18.46
N GLY A 68 -0.96 1.42 19.68
CA GLY A 68 -1.58 0.70 20.79
C GLY A 68 -1.53 -0.81 20.59
N HIS A 69 -2.68 -1.48 20.70
CA HIS A 69 -2.85 -2.92 20.45
C HIS A 69 -3.58 -3.19 19.13
N ALA A 70 -3.62 -2.20 18.23
CA ALA A 70 -4.27 -2.36 16.94
C ALA A 70 -3.49 -3.36 16.06
N SER A 71 -4.21 -3.96 15.11
CA SER A 71 -3.62 -4.88 14.12
C SER A 71 -4.06 -4.55 12.70
N LEU A 72 -3.11 -4.53 11.77
CA LEU A 72 -3.34 -4.36 10.33
C LEU A 72 -2.83 -5.57 9.56
N THR A 73 -3.69 -6.19 8.76
CA THR A 73 -3.29 -7.20 7.77
C THR A 73 -3.53 -6.64 6.37
N LEU A 74 -2.48 -6.61 5.55
CA LEU A 74 -2.55 -6.26 4.14
C LEU A 74 -2.24 -7.50 3.31
N SER A 75 -3.21 -7.96 2.52
CA SER A 75 -3.05 -9.09 1.62
C SER A 75 -3.17 -8.57 0.19
N GLY A 76 -2.09 -8.67 -0.59
CA GLY A 76 -2.03 -8.14 -1.95
C GLY A 76 -1.72 -9.23 -2.95
N THR A 77 -2.65 -9.52 -3.87
CA THR A 77 -2.49 -10.57 -4.87
C THR A 77 -2.49 -9.97 -6.28
N ILE A 78 -1.38 -10.11 -6.99
CA ILE A 78 -1.28 -9.75 -8.41
C ILE A 78 -1.51 -11.01 -9.24
N ILE A 79 -2.51 -10.95 -10.12
CA ILE A 79 -2.87 -12.04 -11.04
C ILE A 79 -2.66 -11.55 -12.47
N ILE A 80 -1.79 -12.22 -13.21
CA ILE A 80 -1.52 -11.96 -14.63
C ILE A 80 -2.01 -13.15 -15.44
N GLU A 81 -3.12 -12.99 -16.17
CA GLU A 81 -3.61 -14.03 -17.07
C GLU A 81 -2.65 -14.25 -18.26
N LYS A 82 -2.64 -15.47 -18.82
CA LYS A 82 -1.74 -15.86 -19.94
C LYS A 82 -1.75 -14.90 -21.14
N LYS A 83 -2.90 -14.28 -21.43
CA LYS A 83 -3.06 -13.32 -22.55
C LYS A 83 -2.64 -11.89 -22.20
N ALA A 84 -2.36 -11.58 -20.94
CA ALA A 84 -2.00 -10.26 -20.44
C ALA A 84 -0.51 -9.94 -20.63
N GLN A 85 0.03 -10.26 -21.81
CA GLN A 85 1.41 -10.00 -22.18
C GLN A 85 1.74 -8.50 -22.14
N LYS A 86 3.00 -8.18 -21.86
CA LYS A 86 3.55 -6.81 -21.72
C LYS A 86 2.88 -5.99 -20.63
N SER A 87 2.30 -6.65 -19.62
CA SER A 87 1.68 -5.97 -18.49
C SER A 87 2.71 -5.68 -17.40
N GLU A 88 2.48 -4.60 -16.66
CA GLU A 88 3.31 -4.16 -15.56
C GLU A 88 2.48 -4.02 -14.28
N SER A 89 2.96 -4.54 -13.15
CA SER A 89 2.26 -4.44 -11.87
C SER A 89 3.22 -4.27 -10.70
N PHE A 90 3.06 -3.18 -9.95
CA PHE A 90 3.92 -2.83 -8.82
C PHE A 90 3.08 -2.69 -7.56
N LEU A 91 3.35 -3.52 -6.55
CA LEU A 91 2.71 -3.46 -5.24
C LEU A 91 3.70 -2.98 -4.18
N ARG A 92 3.38 -1.89 -3.49
CA ARG A 92 4.14 -1.41 -2.34
C ARG A 92 3.25 -1.34 -1.10
N GLU A 93 3.69 -2.00 -0.05
CA GLU A 93 3.04 -2.03 1.25
C GLU A 93 4.03 -1.49 2.29
N LYS A 94 3.65 -0.43 2.99
CA LYS A 94 4.49 0.19 4.01
C LYS A 94 3.70 0.33 5.30
N VAL A 95 4.22 -0.19 6.41
CA VAL A 95 3.58 -0.06 7.71
C VAL A 95 4.52 0.53 8.73
N LEU A 96 4.05 1.53 9.46
CA LEU A 96 4.73 2.17 10.57
C LEU A 96 4.07 1.74 11.89
N LEU A 97 4.83 1.13 12.77
CA LEU A 97 4.40 0.75 14.12
C LEU A 97 4.78 1.86 15.11
N LEU A 98 3.79 2.37 15.85
CA LEU A 98 3.97 3.42 16.86
C LEU A 98 4.05 2.87 18.29
N SER A 99 3.80 1.58 18.49
CA SER A 99 3.79 0.97 19.83
C SER A 99 4.35 -0.45 19.77
N PRO A 100 5.06 -0.93 20.81
CA PRO A 100 5.56 -2.31 20.87
C PRO A 100 4.46 -3.38 20.79
N THR A 101 3.24 -3.03 21.16
CA THR A 101 2.06 -3.91 21.15
C THR A 101 1.28 -3.87 19.83
N ALA A 102 1.62 -2.96 18.92
CA ALA A 102 0.98 -2.84 17.61
C ALA A 102 1.42 -4.00 16.71
N LYS A 103 0.50 -4.50 15.89
CA LYS A 103 0.76 -5.63 14.99
C LYS A 103 0.50 -5.27 13.54
N ALA A 104 1.36 -5.73 12.65
CA ALA A 104 1.14 -5.61 11.23
C ALA A 104 1.57 -6.88 10.51
N GLU A 105 0.84 -7.23 9.46
CA GLU A 105 1.14 -8.34 8.57
C GLU A 105 0.94 -7.87 7.12
N ALA A 106 1.84 -8.29 6.23
CA ALA A 106 1.75 -8.04 4.80
C ALA A 106 1.96 -9.39 4.09
N VAL A 107 0.98 -9.79 3.28
CA VAL A 107 0.89 -11.09 2.63
C VAL A 107 0.80 -10.88 1.11
N PRO A 108 1.93 -10.61 0.44
CA PRO A 108 1.96 -10.46 -1.01
C PRO A 108 1.92 -11.82 -1.72
N ASN A 109 1.14 -11.92 -2.79
CA ASN A 109 1.04 -13.09 -3.65
C ASN A 109 1.17 -12.70 -5.13
N LEU A 110 1.81 -13.55 -5.92
CA LEU A 110 1.96 -13.40 -7.36
C LEU A 110 1.48 -14.66 -8.07
N GLU A 111 0.54 -14.50 -8.99
CA GLU A 111 0.07 -15.56 -9.90
C GLU A 111 0.30 -15.10 -11.34
N ILE A 112 1.43 -15.51 -11.93
CA ILE A 112 1.86 -15.03 -13.25
C ILE A 112 1.83 -16.18 -14.25
N LEU A 113 0.90 -16.09 -15.22
CA LEU A 113 0.74 -17.06 -16.31
C LEU A 113 1.25 -16.55 -17.67
N ALA A 114 1.75 -15.32 -17.72
CA ALA A 114 2.30 -14.69 -18.93
C ALA A 114 3.82 -14.56 -18.86
N ASP A 115 4.50 -14.73 -19.99
CA ASP A 115 5.95 -14.80 -20.06
C ASP A 115 6.63 -13.42 -20.14
N ASP A 116 6.06 -12.49 -20.91
CA ASP A 116 6.62 -11.14 -21.13
C ASP A 116 5.92 -10.12 -20.21
N VAL A 117 6.31 -10.06 -18.93
CA VAL A 117 5.74 -9.10 -17.95
C VAL A 117 6.78 -8.54 -16.99
N LYS A 118 6.43 -7.42 -16.34
CA LYS A 118 7.23 -6.84 -15.24
C LYS A 118 6.37 -6.70 -14.00
N CYS A 119 6.61 -7.55 -13.01
CA CYS A 119 5.88 -7.48 -11.75
C CYS A 119 6.85 -7.42 -10.58
N SER A 120 6.51 -6.65 -9.55
CA SER A 120 7.24 -6.67 -8.28
C SER A 120 6.30 -6.34 -7.12
N HIS A 121 6.57 -6.95 -5.97
CA HIS A 121 6.01 -6.53 -4.70
C HIS A 121 7.13 -6.07 -3.77
N ALA A 122 6.83 -5.13 -2.89
CA ALA A 122 7.70 -4.70 -1.82
C ALA A 122 6.86 -4.43 -0.57
N ALA A 123 7.17 -5.13 0.52
CA ALA A 123 6.56 -4.91 1.82
C ALA A 123 7.63 -4.42 2.81
N THR A 124 7.31 -3.39 3.59
CA THR A 124 8.21 -2.86 4.61
C THR A 124 7.43 -2.57 5.88
N MET A 125 7.96 -3.04 7.00
CA MET A 125 7.46 -2.72 8.33
C MET A 125 8.59 -2.07 9.12
N SER A 126 8.30 -0.94 9.75
CA SER A 126 9.28 -0.22 10.56
C SER A 126 8.63 0.35 11.80
N ASN A 127 9.41 0.50 12.86
CA ASN A 127 9.00 1.32 13.99
C ASN A 127 9.22 2.79 13.66
N ILE A 128 8.54 3.68 14.38
CA ILE A 128 8.86 5.10 14.33
C ILE A 128 10.33 5.34 14.75
N SER A 129 11.03 6.21 14.01
CA SER A 129 12.44 6.48 14.27
C SER A 129 12.59 7.43 15.45
N GLU A 130 13.17 6.93 16.54
CA GLU A 130 13.50 7.76 17.72
C GLU A 130 14.53 8.85 17.39
N GLU A 131 15.41 8.63 16.42
CA GLU A 131 16.35 9.65 15.93
C GLU A 131 15.61 10.81 15.25
N GLN A 132 14.63 10.52 14.39
CA GLN A 132 13.80 11.54 13.76
C GLN A 132 12.96 12.30 14.79
N ILE A 133 12.40 11.59 15.78
CA ILE A 133 11.69 12.20 16.89
C ILE A 133 12.62 13.15 17.65
N PHE A 134 13.81 12.69 18.05
CA PHE A 134 14.80 13.49 18.77
C PHE A 134 15.20 14.74 17.98
N TYR A 135 15.46 14.60 16.67
CA TYR A 135 15.78 15.72 15.79
C TYR A 135 14.66 16.77 15.79
N LEU A 136 13.41 16.35 15.58
CA LEU A 136 12.26 17.25 15.58
C LEU A 136 12.04 17.92 16.94
N MET A 137 12.26 17.18 18.04
CA MET A 137 12.20 17.74 19.39
C MET A 137 13.28 18.79 19.65
N SER A 138 14.50 18.59 19.14
CA SER A 138 15.58 19.59 19.22
C SER A 138 15.23 20.90 18.51
N ARG A 139 14.26 20.87 17.58
CA ARG A 139 13.71 22.05 16.89
C ARG A 139 12.49 22.66 17.60
N GLY A 140 12.23 22.28 18.84
CA GLY A 140 11.20 22.87 19.70
C GLY A 140 9.82 22.19 19.60
N LEU A 141 9.71 21.06 18.89
CA LEU A 141 8.47 20.27 18.90
C LEU A 141 8.37 19.42 20.16
N THR A 142 7.16 19.23 20.66
CA THR A 142 6.91 18.17 21.65
C THR A 142 6.97 16.82 20.96
N ARG A 143 7.28 15.74 21.69
CA ARG A 143 7.28 14.37 21.14
C ARG A 143 6.00 14.06 20.35
N LYS A 144 4.84 14.38 20.94
CA LYS A 144 3.52 14.20 20.31
C LYS A 144 3.38 14.96 18.98
N LYS A 145 3.92 16.19 18.88
CA LYS A 145 3.91 16.97 17.64
C LYS A 145 4.88 16.39 16.60
N ALA A 146 6.05 15.91 17.04
CA ALA A 146 7.02 15.26 16.17
C ALA A 146 6.46 13.95 15.58
N GLU A 147 5.88 13.09 16.41
CA GLU A 147 5.22 11.84 15.98
C GLU A 147 4.11 12.12 14.98
N LYS A 148 3.23 13.09 15.30
CA LYS A 148 2.15 13.50 14.38
C LYS A 148 2.70 13.95 13.02
N MET A 149 3.76 14.74 12.99
CA MET A 149 4.38 15.21 11.75
C MET A 149 4.96 14.06 10.92
N ILE A 150 5.63 13.10 11.58
CA ILE A 150 6.15 11.89 10.91
C ILE A 150 5.00 11.07 10.32
N VAL A 151 3.93 10.85 11.09
CA VAL A 151 2.73 10.11 10.67
C VAL A 151 2.04 10.78 9.48
N GLU A 152 1.85 12.10 9.52
CA GLU A 152 1.24 12.87 8.43
C GLU A 152 2.07 12.76 7.13
N GLY A 153 3.39 12.91 7.22
CA GLY A 153 4.28 12.71 6.08
C GLY A 153 4.29 11.25 5.58
N PHE A 154 4.23 10.29 6.50
CA PHE A 154 4.17 8.87 6.16
C PHE A 154 2.87 8.51 5.44
N LEU A 155 1.72 9.05 5.83
CA LEU A 155 0.43 8.76 5.19
C LEU A 155 0.17 9.58 3.92
N GLN A 156 1.01 10.57 3.61
CA GLN A 156 0.89 11.35 2.39
C GLN A 156 1.24 10.49 1.15
N ILE A 157 0.20 10.10 0.40
CA ILE A 157 0.31 9.42 -0.89
C ILE A 157 0.03 10.46 -1.98
N GLY A 158 1.03 10.76 -2.81
CA GLY A 158 0.90 11.70 -3.94
C GLY A 158 0.19 11.10 -5.14
#